data_AF-A0AA39J167-F1
#
_entry.id   AF-A0AA39J167-F1
#
_cell.length_a   1.000
_cell.length_b   1.000
_cell.length_c   1.000
_cell.angle_alpha   90.00
_cell.angle_beta   90.00
_cell.angle_gamma   90.00
#
_symmetry.space_group_name_H-M   'P 1'
#
loop_
_entity.id
_entity.type
_entity.pdbx_description
1 polymer ?
#
loop_
_entity_poly.entity_id
_entity_poly.type
_entity_poly.pdbx_seq_one_letter_code
_entity_poly.pdbx_strand_id
1 'polypeptide(L)'
;GGDKNKINVNKETIYAPITDGGRNLLDIPTRNEAIMVTWLRSYLNFGPNRPTWAYVADAIIAHHMPTSEENMDLTQRVNIFLQSWKTSVARLPEDLKTLIKTAMKYNTCLDGLALSQCILRDMPIWYHIKSKATRHLFNNGEQVKCLKMRHNVKSV
;
A
#
# COMPACT_ATOMS: atom_id res chain seq x y z
N GLY A 1 34.28 2.02 -46.33
CA GLY A 1 34.76 2.77 -45.15
C GLY A 1 33.70 2.72 -44.07
N GLY A 2 34.09 2.22 -42.88
CA GLY A 2 33.36 2.45 -41.62
C GLY A 2 32.24 1.48 -41.26
N ASP A 3 32.60 0.21 -41.03
CA ASP A 3 31.74 -0.78 -40.39
C ASP A 3 31.54 -0.41 -38.91
N LYS A 4 30.40 0.20 -38.56
CA LYS A 4 30.07 0.55 -37.18
C LYS A 4 29.53 -0.70 -36.49
N ASN A 5 30.47 -1.51 -35.99
CA ASN A 5 30.22 -2.66 -35.15
C ASN A 5 29.43 -2.21 -33.89
N LYS A 6 28.09 -2.30 -33.92
CA LYS A 6 27.25 -2.08 -32.75
C LYS A 6 27.45 -3.28 -31.83
N ILE A 7 28.44 -3.20 -30.96
CA ILE A 7 28.61 -4.15 -29.85
C ILE A 7 27.42 -3.89 -28.91
N ASN A 8 26.39 -4.72 -29.03
CA ASN A 8 25.24 -4.70 -28.13
C ASN A 8 25.65 -5.42 -26.84
N VAL A 9 26.30 -4.68 -25.92
CA VAL A 9 26.62 -5.21 -24.60
C VAL A 9 25.31 -5.37 -23.83
N ASN A 10 25.09 -6.56 -23.25
CA ASN A 10 23.91 -6.83 -22.43
C ASN A 10 23.80 -5.78 -21.30
N LYS A 11 22.59 -5.27 -21.05
CA LYS A 11 22.29 -4.26 -20.02
C LYS A 11 22.78 -4.71 -18.64
N GLU A 12 22.60 -5.99 -18.32
CA GLU A 12 23.03 -6.59 -17.05
C GLU A 12 24.55 -6.44 -16.85
N THR A 13 25.34 -6.65 -17.92
CA THR A 13 26.80 -6.48 -17.89
C THR A 13 27.20 -5.01 -17.73
N ILE A 14 26.43 -4.05 -18.26
CA ILE A 14 26.74 -2.63 -18.12
C ILE A 14 26.56 -2.15 -16.66
N TYR A 15 25.56 -2.68 -15.96
CA TYR A 15 25.28 -2.35 -14.55
C TYR A 15 26.20 -3.07 -13.56
N ALA A 16 26.83 -4.17 -13.96
CA ALA A 16 27.72 -4.94 -13.10
C ALA A 16 28.95 -4.12 -12.64
N PRO A 17 29.55 -4.47 -11.48
CA PRO A 17 30.77 -3.85 -10.99
C PRO A 17 31.91 -3.91 -12.02
N ILE A 18 32.84 -2.95 -11.94
CA ILE A 18 34.02 -2.91 -12.81
C ILE A 18 34.88 -4.17 -12.65
N THR A 19 34.89 -4.77 -11.44
CA THR A 19 35.60 -6.01 -11.14
C THR A 19 35.11 -7.21 -11.95
N ASP A 20 33.85 -7.18 -12.40
CA ASP A 20 33.20 -8.29 -13.07
C ASP A 20 33.11 -8.04 -14.59
N GLY A 21 33.90 -7.07 -15.10
CA GLY A 21 33.90 -6.65 -16.51
C GLY A 21 32.75 -5.70 -16.87
N GLY A 22 32.02 -5.18 -15.87
CA GLY A 22 30.96 -4.21 -16.06
C GLY A 22 31.42 -2.76 -16.04
N ARG A 23 30.47 -1.82 -16.21
CA ARG A 23 30.75 -0.36 -16.22
C ARG A 23 30.30 0.35 -14.96
N ASN A 24 29.74 -0.39 -13.98
CA ASN A 24 29.16 0.15 -12.76
C ASN A 24 28.21 1.33 -13.04
N LEU A 25 27.48 1.24 -14.16
CA LEU A 25 26.54 2.28 -14.56
C LEU A 25 25.31 2.23 -13.64
N LEU A 26 24.77 3.38 -13.29
CA LEU A 26 23.56 3.43 -12.47
C LEU A 26 22.33 2.92 -13.24
N ASP A 27 21.67 1.91 -12.67
CA ASP A 27 20.35 1.46 -13.12
C ASP A 27 19.26 2.39 -12.57
N ILE A 28 18.81 3.32 -13.41
CA ILE A 28 17.77 4.30 -13.09
C ILE A 28 16.42 3.64 -12.75
N PRO A 29 15.90 2.68 -13.54
CA PRO A 29 14.71 1.90 -13.17
C PRO A 29 14.79 1.30 -11.76
N THR A 30 15.88 0.61 -11.45
CA THR A 30 16.06 -0.03 -10.14
C THR A 30 16.14 1.00 -9.01
N ARG A 31 16.81 2.13 -9.24
CA ARG A 31 16.86 3.24 -8.27
C ARG A 31 15.47 3.85 -8.03
N ASN A 32 14.70 4.13 -9.08
CA ASN A 32 13.37 4.72 -8.96
C ASN A 32 12.41 3.78 -8.20
N GLU A 33 12.54 2.47 -8.44
CA GLU A 33 11.81 1.48 -7.67
C GLU A 33 12.21 1.46 -6.19
N ALA A 34 13.51 1.51 -5.88
CA ALA A 34 13.98 1.59 -4.50
C ALA A 34 13.50 2.86 -3.76
N ILE A 35 13.41 3.99 -4.48
CA ILE A 35 12.80 5.22 -3.97
C ILE A 35 11.33 4.93 -3.60
N MET A 36 10.56 4.30 -4.48
CA MET A 36 9.15 3.97 -4.20
C MET A 36 8.99 2.99 -3.03
N VAL A 37 9.89 2.02 -2.86
CA VAL A 37 9.92 1.13 -1.68
C VAL A 37 10.15 1.94 -0.40
N THR A 38 11.00 2.97 -0.45
CA THR A 38 11.23 3.87 0.70
C THR A 38 9.97 4.67 1.04
N TRP A 39 9.27 5.20 0.03
CA TRP A 39 7.96 5.85 0.22
C TRP A 39 6.93 4.88 0.80
N LEU A 40 6.88 3.64 0.30
CA LEU A 40 5.97 2.61 0.78
C LEU A 40 6.23 2.26 2.26
N ARG A 41 7.49 2.09 2.65
CA ARG A 41 7.88 1.90 4.05
C ARG A 41 7.39 3.04 4.93
N SER A 42 7.55 4.28 4.46
CA SER A 42 7.11 5.48 5.17
C SER A 42 5.58 5.57 5.27
N TYR A 43 4.86 5.22 4.20
CA TYR A 43 3.40 5.14 4.17
C TYR A 43 2.83 4.13 5.18
N LEU A 44 3.45 2.96 5.26
CA LEU A 44 3.06 1.84 6.13
C LEU A 44 3.57 1.97 7.56
N ASN A 45 4.24 3.08 7.90
CA ASN A 45 4.58 3.38 9.28
C ASN A 45 3.33 3.89 10.01
N PHE A 46 2.67 3.02 10.78
CA PHE A 46 1.51 3.38 11.60
C PHE A 46 1.87 3.89 13.01
N GLY A 47 3.16 4.06 13.30
CA GLY A 47 3.64 4.53 14.60
C GLY A 47 3.61 6.05 14.77
N PRO A 48 4.19 6.58 15.88
CA PRO A 48 4.18 8.01 16.19
C PRO A 48 4.93 8.87 15.15
N ASN A 49 5.82 8.25 14.37
CA ASN A 49 6.59 8.92 13.32
C ASN A 49 5.93 8.82 11.95
N ARG A 50 4.61 8.59 11.90
CA ARG A 50 3.87 8.54 10.63
C ARG A 50 3.88 9.91 9.97
N PRO A 51 4.33 10.02 8.71
CA PRO A 51 4.43 11.33 8.06
C PRO A 51 3.05 11.88 7.70
N THR A 52 2.88 13.20 7.75
CA THR A 52 1.60 13.89 7.49
C THR A 52 1.00 13.55 6.12
N TRP A 53 1.84 13.42 5.09
CA TRP A 53 1.37 13.09 3.74
C TRP A 53 0.69 11.70 3.67
N ALA A 54 1.04 10.75 4.55
CA ALA A 54 0.43 9.43 4.55
C ALA A 54 -1.05 9.48 4.94
N TYR A 55 -1.45 10.41 5.81
CA TYR A 55 -2.85 10.64 6.15
C TYR A 55 -3.64 11.24 4.96
N VAL A 56 -3.00 12.12 4.19
CA VAL A 56 -3.59 12.66 2.95
C VAL A 56 -3.74 11.55 1.92
N ALA A 57 -2.72 10.69 1.78
CA ALA A 57 -2.77 9.53 0.90
C ALA A 57 -3.88 8.55 1.30
N ASP A 58 -4.06 8.25 2.60
CA ASP A 58 -5.17 7.44 3.11
C ASP A 58 -6.52 8.04 2.67
N ALA A 59 -6.71 9.36 2.82
CA ALA A 59 -7.94 10.04 2.43
C ALA A 59 -8.20 9.99 0.91
N ILE A 60 -7.17 10.20 0.09
CA ILE A 60 -7.28 10.10 -1.38
C ILE A 60 -7.65 8.66 -1.78
N ILE A 61 -7.01 7.66 -1.17
CA ILE A 61 -7.25 6.25 -1.45
C ILE A 61 -8.67 5.84 -1.03
N ALA A 62 -9.12 6.30 0.14
CA ALA A 62 -10.46 6.06 0.66
C ALA A 62 -11.56 6.70 -0.21
N HIS A 63 -11.28 7.85 -0.82
CA HIS A 63 -12.21 8.54 -1.70
C HIS A 63 -12.43 7.78 -3.03
N HIS A 64 -11.37 7.22 -3.61
CA HIS A 64 -11.42 6.58 -4.93
C HIS A 64 -11.84 5.10 -4.86
N MET A 65 -13.04 4.83 -4.36
CA MET A 65 -13.56 3.46 -4.21
C MET A 65 -14.24 2.96 -5.52
N PRO A 66 -14.12 1.66 -5.87
CA PRO A 66 -14.94 1.06 -6.92
C PRO A 66 -16.40 0.90 -6.47
N THR A 67 -17.34 0.97 -7.40
CA THR A 67 -18.79 0.80 -7.16
C THR A 67 -19.13 -0.50 -6.44
N SER A 68 -18.33 -1.57 -6.64
CA SER A 68 -18.52 -2.86 -5.96
C SER A 68 -18.41 -2.81 -4.44
N GLU A 69 -17.82 -1.75 -3.88
CA GLU A 69 -17.59 -1.58 -2.45
C GLU A 69 -18.38 -0.38 -1.86
N GLU A 70 -19.23 0.28 -2.65
CA GLU A 70 -19.88 1.56 -2.33
C GLU A 70 -20.68 1.56 -1.01
N ASN A 71 -21.17 0.40 -0.57
CA ASN A 71 -21.90 0.22 0.68
C ASN A 71 -21.08 0.47 1.95
N MET A 72 -19.78 0.71 1.84
CA MET A 72 -18.92 1.03 2.98
C MET A 72 -18.87 2.54 3.22
N ASP A 73 -19.24 2.99 4.40
CA ASP A 73 -19.13 4.40 4.80
C ASP A 73 -17.67 4.89 4.75
N LEU A 74 -17.47 6.09 4.20
CA LEU A 74 -16.17 6.76 4.08
C LEU A 74 -15.45 6.88 5.42
N THR A 75 -16.19 7.11 6.52
CA THR A 75 -15.61 7.25 7.86
C THR A 75 -14.93 5.97 8.38
N GLN A 76 -15.23 4.83 7.75
CA GLN A 76 -14.73 3.50 8.13
C GLN A 76 -13.57 3.05 7.24
N ARG A 77 -13.26 3.82 6.19
CA ARG A 77 -12.18 3.53 5.23
C ARG A 77 -10.88 4.11 5.79
N VAL A 78 -10.16 3.29 6.55
CA VAL A 78 -8.91 3.69 7.21
C VAL A 78 -7.72 3.44 6.30
N ASN A 79 -7.47 2.18 5.93
CA ASN A 79 -6.30 1.84 5.12
C ASN A 79 -6.48 0.48 4.42
N ILE A 80 -6.10 0.42 3.14
CA ILE A 80 -6.25 -0.77 2.28
C ILE A 80 -5.32 -1.94 2.62
N PHE A 81 -4.27 -1.73 3.42
CA PHE A 81 -3.36 -2.79 3.88
C PHE A 81 -3.80 -3.41 5.21
N LEU A 82 -4.66 -2.70 5.97
CA LEU A 82 -5.20 -3.17 7.26
C LEU A 82 -6.64 -3.70 7.14
N GLN A 83 -7.33 -3.38 6.04
CA GLN A 83 -8.73 -3.73 5.80
C GLN A 83 -8.92 -4.46 4.45
N SER A 84 -10.03 -5.17 4.31
CA SER A 84 -10.32 -6.04 3.16
C SER A 84 -11.02 -5.36 1.97
N TRP A 85 -11.36 -4.08 2.08
CA TRP A 85 -11.95 -3.33 0.96
C TRP A 85 -10.88 -2.91 -0.05
N LYS A 86 -11.30 -2.60 -1.28
CA LYS A 86 -10.41 -2.26 -2.40
C LYS A 86 -10.59 -0.81 -2.84
N THR A 87 -9.51 -0.20 -3.32
CA THR A 87 -9.52 1.11 -3.99
C THR A 87 -9.40 0.96 -5.51
N SER A 88 -9.85 1.96 -6.25
CA SER A 88 -9.74 2.04 -7.70
C SER A 88 -8.39 2.63 -8.09
N VAL A 89 -7.38 1.76 -8.25
CA VAL A 89 -5.99 2.14 -8.58
C VAL A 89 -5.90 2.96 -9.88
N ALA A 90 -6.81 2.74 -10.83
CA ALA A 90 -6.86 3.50 -12.08
C ALA A 90 -7.21 4.98 -11.89
N ARG A 91 -8.00 5.31 -10.85
CA ARG A 91 -8.47 6.67 -10.57
C ARG A 91 -7.55 7.45 -9.63
N LEU A 92 -6.51 6.81 -9.10
CA LEU A 92 -5.56 7.46 -8.20
C LEU A 92 -4.55 8.33 -8.96
N PRO A 93 -4.02 9.38 -8.31
CA PRO A 93 -2.84 10.10 -8.78
C PRO A 93 -1.66 9.16 -9.04
N GLU A 94 -0.80 9.52 -9.98
CA GLU A 94 0.23 8.61 -10.49
C GLU A 94 1.22 8.13 -9.42
N ASP A 95 1.55 8.98 -8.44
CA ASP A 95 2.42 8.62 -7.32
C ASP A 95 1.80 7.51 -6.46
N LEU A 96 0.53 7.66 -6.06
CA LEU A 96 -0.17 6.66 -5.25
C LEU A 96 -0.45 5.38 -6.04
N LYS A 97 -0.70 5.50 -7.35
CA LYS A 97 -0.84 4.37 -8.25
C LYS A 97 0.45 3.55 -8.29
N THR A 98 1.59 4.22 -8.41
CA THR A 98 2.91 3.58 -8.43
C THR A 98 3.22 2.97 -7.06
N LEU A 99 2.93 3.68 -5.96
CA LEU A 99 3.07 3.19 -4.60
C LEU A 99 2.32 1.86 -4.37
N ILE A 100 1.04 1.79 -4.75
CA ILE A 100 0.22 0.58 -4.61
C ILE A 100 0.73 -0.53 -5.52
N LYS A 101 1.10 -0.23 -6.77
CA LYS A 101 1.69 -1.22 -7.68
C LYS A 101 2.99 -1.79 -7.14
N THR A 102 3.86 -0.97 -6.55
CA THR A 102 5.08 -1.43 -5.88
C THR A 102 4.74 -2.35 -4.72
N ALA A 103 3.77 -2.01 -3.88
CA ALA A 103 3.33 -2.86 -2.80
C ALA A 103 2.81 -4.23 -3.28
N MET A 104 2.04 -4.25 -4.38
CA MET A 104 1.58 -5.49 -5.02
C MET A 104 2.73 -6.31 -5.61
N LYS A 105 3.68 -5.66 -6.30
CA LYS A 105 4.85 -6.32 -6.90
C LYS A 105 5.68 -7.06 -5.85
N TYR A 106 5.85 -6.45 -4.68
CA TYR A 106 6.58 -7.04 -3.56
C TYR A 106 5.70 -7.85 -2.59
N ASN A 107 4.44 -8.12 -2.97
CA ASN A 107 3.47 -8.88 -2.16
C ASN A 107 3.38 -8.40 -0.70
N THR A 108 3.38 -7.08 -0.51
CA THR A 108 3.34 -6.48 0.83
C THR A 108 2.02 -6.82 1.50
N CYS A 109 2.08 -7.47 2.67
CA CYS A 109 0.92 -7.87 3.44
C CYS A 109 1.15 -7.66 4.93
N LEU A 110 0.06 -7.61 5.70
CA LEU A 110 0.14 -7.62 7.15
C LEU A 110 0.51 -9.04 7.62
N ASP A 111 1.73 -9.18 8.11
CA ASP A 111 2.25 -10.41 8.68
C ASP A 111 3.01 -10.11 9.98
N GLY A 112 2.91 -11.03 10.94
CA GLY A 112 3.48 -10.87 12.26
C GLY A 112 3.44 -12.17 13.05
N LEU A 113 4.61 -12.67 13.45
CA LEU A 113 4.73 -13.92 14.22
C LEU A 113 4.12 -13.80 15.62
N ALA A 114 4.35 -12.67 16.29
CA ALA A 114 3.79 -12.35 17.60
C ALA A 114 3.63 -10.83 17.73
N LEU A 115 2.43 -10.32 17.45
CA LEU A 115 2.10 -8.91 17.63
C LEU A 115 1.73 -8.63 19.09
N SER A 116 2.18 -7.51 19.62
CA SER A 116 1.80 -7.08 20.97
C SER A 116 0.31 -6.74 21.04
N GLN A 117 -0.27 -6.85 22.23
CA GLN A 117 -1.70 -6.58 22.43
C GLN A 117 -2.08 -5.13 22.10
N CYS A 118 -1.17 -4.16 22.29
CA CYS A 118 -1.42 -2.77 21.91
C CYS A 118 -1.58 -2.63 20.39
N ILE A 119 -0.69 -3.23 19.59
CA ILE A 119 -0.79 -3.20 18.12
C ILE A 119 -2.10 -3.86 17.66
N LEU A 120 -2.49 -4.97 18.27
CA LEU A 120 -3.74 -5.65 17.94
C LEU A 120 -4.98 -4.78 18.23
N ARG A 121 -4.96 -3.98 19.31
CA ARG A 121 -6.05 -3.07 19.69
C ARG A 121 -6.12 -1.81 18.83
N ASP A 122 -5.03 -1.44 18.18
CA ASP A 122 -5.00 -0.31 17.24
C ASP A 122 -5.53 -0.69 15.84
N MET A 123 -5.73 -1.98 15.56
CA MET A 123 -6.25 -2.45 14.28
C MET A 123 -7.69 -1.99 14.04
N PRO A 124 -8.07 -1.64 12.80
CA PRO A 124 -9.45 -1.29 12.48
C PRO A 124 -10.39 -2.47 12.76
N ILE A 125 -11.45 -2.25 13.55
CA ILE A 125 -12.42 -3.31 13.86
C ILE A 125 -13.31 -3.65 12.66
N TRP A 126 -13.64 -2.64 11.86
CA TRP A 126 -14.50 -2.78 10.69
C TRP A 126 -13.69 -3.21 9.48
N TYR A 127 -14.19 -4.21 8.76
CA TYR A 127 -13.53 -4.72 7.55
C TYR A 127 -12.08 -5.17 7.76
N HIS A 128 -11.70 -5.51 9.00
CA HIS A 128 -10.36 -5.97 9.33
C HIS A 128 -9.87 -7.08 8.38
N ILE A 129 -8.61 -6.99 7.91
CA ILE A 129 -8.06 -7.88 6.88
C ILE A 129 -8.06 -9.37 7.29
N LYS A 130 -7.96 -9.68 8.59
CA LYS A 130 -8.04 -11.06 9.10
C LYS A 130 -9.42 -11.44 9.67
N SER A 131 -10.43 -10.57 9.56
CA SER A 131 -11.76 -10.89 10.07
C SER A 131 -12.48 -11.90 9.18
N LYS A 132 -13.19 -12.83 9.82
CA LYS A 132 -14.11 -13.78 9.17
C LYS A 132 -15.54 -13.24 9.05
N ALA A 133 -15.80 -12.04 9.56
CA ALA A 133 -17.10 -11.41 9.49
C ALA A 133 -17.49 -11.10 8.03
N THR A 134 -18.78 -11.25 7.74
CA THR A 134 -19.32 -10.94 6.42
C THR A 134 -19.55 -9.43 6.29
N ARG A 135 -19.56 -8.94 5.03
CA ARG A 135 -19.93 -7.54 4.75
C ARG A 135 -21.31 -7.18 5.29
N HIS A 136 -22.23 -8.13 5.28
CA HIS A 136 -23.56 -7.98 5.86
C HIS A 136 -23.48 -7.66 7.36
N LEU A 137 -22.65 -8.39 8.12
CA LEU A 137 -22.47 -8.12 9.55
C LEU A 137 -21.91 -6.72 9.80
N PHE A 138 -20.99 -6.24 8.96
CA PHE A 138 -20.41 -4.92 9.11
C PHE A 138 -21.36 -3.77 8.75
N ASN A 139 -22.40 -4.00 7.97
CA ASN A 139 -23.24 -2.92 7.45
C ASN A 139 -24.66 -2.90 8.01
N ASN A 140 -25.17 -4.05 8.40
CA ASN A 140 -26.58 -4.21 8.76
C ASN A 140 -26.75 -4.34 10.28
N GLY A 141 -27.91 -3.90 10.77
CA GLY A 141 -28.27 -3.89 12.18
C GLY A 141 -28.17 -2.50 12.80
N GLU A 142 -29.12 -2.18 13.68
CA GLU A 142 -29.17 -0.91 14.39
C GLU A 142 -28.00 -0.76 15.36
N GLN A 143 -27.58 -1.86 15.98
CA GLN A 143 -26.45 -1.90 16.90
C GLN A 143 -25.15 -1.53 16.19
N VAL A 144 -24.92 -2.07 14.99
CA VAL A 144 -23.73 -1.77 14.18
C VAL A 144 -23.71 -0.30 13.77
N LYS A 145 -24.85 0.24 13.33
CA LYS A 145 -24.99 1.68 13.03
C LYS A 145 -24.76 2.54 14.27
N CYS A 146 -25.27 2.14 15.43
CA CYS A 146 -25.07 2.84 16.70
C CYS A 146 -23.58 2.86 17.09
N LEU A 147 -22.90 1.71 17.02
CA LEU A 147 -21.47 1.60 17.33
C LEU A 147 -20.62 2.50 16.43
N LYS A 148 -20.95 2.58 15.14
CA LYS A 148 -20.25 3.45 14.19
C LYS A 148 -20.55 4.93 14.40
N MET A 149 -21.83 5.31 14.42
CA MET A 149 -22.26 6.70 14.31
C MET A 149 -22.35 7.42 15.66
N ARG A 150 -22.68 6.71 16.74
CA ARG A 150 -22.86 7.31 18.08
C ARG A 150 -21.65 7.07 18.97
N HIS A 151 -21.11 5.86 18.94
CA HIS A 151 -19.97 5.50 19.79
C HIS A 151 -18.61 5.66 19.10
N ASN A 152 -18.58 5.94 17.79
CA ASN A 152 -17.35 6.12 17.01
C ASN A 152 -16.33 4.99 17.21
N VAL A 153 -16.81 3.75 17.36
CA VAL A 153 -15.93 2.58 17.50
C VAL A 153 -15.13 2.43 16.21
N LYS A 154 -13.80 2.38 16.32
CA LYS A 154 -12.89 2.30 15.15
C LYS A 154 -11.88 1.18 15.23
N SER A 155 -11.51 0.76 16.44
CA SER A 155 -10.47 -0.25 16.68
C SER A 155 -10.95 -1.36 17.61
N VAL A 156 -10.15 -2.43 17.73
CA VAL A 156 -10.47 -3.69 18.43
C VAL A 156 -10.29 -3.58 19.94
#